data_AF-A0A6B3HNF3-F1
#
_entry.id   AF-A0A6B3HNF3-F1
#
_cell.length_a   1.000
_cell.length_b   1.000
_cell.length_c   1.000
_cell.angle_alpha   90.00
_cell.angle_beta   90.00
_cell.angle_gamma   90.00
#
_symmetry.space_group_name_H-M   'P 1'
#
loop_
_entity.id
_entity.type
_entity.pdbx_description
1 polymer ?
#
loop_
_entity_poly.entity_id
_entity_poly.type
_entity_poly.pdbx_seq_one_letter_code
_entity_poly.pdbx_strand_id
1 'polypeptide(L)'
;ELLTLLGATTPRTSAIPFYSTVSGGPVDTLGLDAAYWYENLRRPVEFGRAVDALIADGHHIVVECSTHPALTVWLQQAVEAAGIGDGAVVGTLRRTEGGPGRFLAALTELHVHGVPVDWGTVFAGTGARTRHLPTYAFQQQRYWLEATAPDRSATATTGTGPADPGPADSGFWSAVDRGDLDALATTLRVEDGELRSSLASLVPTLAAWARGRADDRTADNWRYRVAWKPLPAPERPRLTGSWLVVAPAGNADDPAVTFALDSLRGHGATPVLVEAGPDATDRTRFAALLRDAHDRTDGPPAGLLSLLALAEEPHGGGSA
;
A
#
# COMPACT_ATOMS: atom_id res chain seq x y z
N GLU A 1 19.06 -51.01 -24.43
CA GLU A 1 18.76 -50.14 -25.59
C GLU A 1 18.77 -48.66 -25.21
N LEU A 2 17.88 -48.18 -24.32
CA LEU A 2 17.82 -46.76 -23.93
C LEU A 2 19.14 -46.19 -23.38
N LEU A 3 19.83 -46.93 -22.50
CA LEU A 3 21.14 -46.52 -21.95
C LEU A 3 22.22 -46.32 -23.03
N THR A 4 22.19 -47.15 -24.07
CA THR A 4 23.12 -47.05 -25.20
C THR A 4 22.78 -45.85 -26.07
N LEU A 5 21.49 -45.61 -26.32
CA LEU A 5 21.01 -44.49 -27.14
C LEU A 5 21.32 -43.13 -26.51
N LEU A 6 21.25 -43.03 -25.18
CA LEU A 6 21.56 -41.81 -24.43
C LEU A 6 23.02 -41.74 -23.95
N GLY A 7 23.84 -42.76 -24.19
CA GLY A 7 25.18 -42.87 -23.60
C GLY A 7 26.18 -41.79 -24.04
N ALA A 8 25.91 -41.09 -25.15
CA ALA A 8 26.72 -39.97 -25.62
C ALA A 8 26.28 -38.60 -25.04
N THR A 9 25.22 -38.55 -24.23
CA THR A 9 24.78 -37.30 -23.61
C THR A 9 25.78 -36.83 -22.55
N THR A 10 26.06 -35.53 -22.53
CA THR A 10 26.97 -34.90 -21.57
C THR A 10 26.20 -33.86 -20.75
N PRO A 11 25.63 -34.25 -19.59
CA PRO A 11 24.90 -33.34 -18.73
C PRO A 11 25.80 -32.21 -18.22
N ARG A 12 25.20 -31.07 -17.87
CA ARG A 12 25.88 -29.89 -17.35
C ARG A 12 25.08 -29.34 -16.18
N THR A 13 25.76 -28.70 -15.21
CA THR A 13 25.08 -27.96 -14.15
C THR A 13 24.27 -26.82 -14.76
N SER A 14 23.01 -26.76 -14.38
CA SER A 14 22.07 -25.70 -14.71
C SER A 14 22.23 -24.56 -13.71
N ALA A 15 22.18 -23.33 -14.19
CA ALA A 15 22.08 -22.16 -13.33
C ALA A 15 20.68 -22.02 -12.69
N ILE A 16 19.67 -22.69 -13.26
CA ILE A 16 18.31 -22.75 -12.74
C ILE A 16 18.17 -24.03 -11.90
N PRO A 17 17.75 -23.94 -10.63
CA PRO A 17 17.50 -25.11 -9.79
C PRO A 17 16.56 -26.11 -10.46
N PHE A 18 16.91 -27.40 -10.39
CA PHE A 18 16.12 -28.47 -10.96
C PHE A 18 15.59 -29.38 -9.85
N TYR A 19 14.27 -29.40 -9.68
CA TYR A 19 13.58 -30.30 -8.75
C TYR A 19 13.19 -31.57 -9.50
N SER A 20 13.82 -32.69 -9.16
CA SER A 20 13.55 -33.96 -9.81
C SER A 20 12.30 -34.60 -9.22
N THR A 21 11.39 -35.01 -10.11
CA THR A 21 10.24 -35.85 -9.75
C THR A 21 10.61 -37.33 -9.61
N VAL A 22 11.88 -37.69 -9.76
CA VAL A 22 12.38 -39.06 -9.46
C VAL A 22 12.85 -39.16 -8.02
N SER A 23 13.57 -38.14 -7.52
CA SER A 23 14.05 -38.07 -6.14
C SER A 23 13.13 -37.27 -5.20
N GLY A 24 12.24 -36.44 -5.75
CA GLY A 24 11.31 -35.59 -5.00
C GLY A 24 11.96 -34.38 -4.35
N GLY A 25 12.97 -33.77 -4.98
CA GLY A 25 13.71 -32.64 -4.44
C GLY A 25 14.78 -32.09 -5.38
N PRO A 26 15.53 -31.05 -4.96
CA PRO A 26 16.56 -30.44 -5.79
C PRO A 26 17.72 -31.40 -6.06
N VAL A 27 18.21 -31.41 -7.30
CA VAL A 27 19.39 -32.20 -7.72
C VAL A 27 20.31 -31.38 -8.61
N ASP A 28 21.61 -31.69 -8.60
CA ASP A 28 22.55 -31.14 -9.58
C ASP A 28 22.29 -31.78 -10.95
N THR A 29 22.09 -30.96 -11.97
CA THR A 29 21.79 -31.45 -13.31
C THR A 29 22.99 -32.12 -14.01
N LEU A 30 24.19 -32.07 -13.43
CA LEU A 30 25.31 -32.93 -13.84
C LEU A 30 24.98 -34.42 -13.71
N GLY A 31 24.07 -34.79 -12.79
CA GLY A 31 23.63 -36.16 -12.60
C GLY A 31 22.56 -36.66 -13.58
N LEU A 32 22.07 -35.83 -14.51
CA LEU A 32 21.00 -36.21 -15.45
C LEU A 32 21.53 -37.01 -16.66
N ASP A 33 22.30 -38.06 -16.37
CA ASP A 33 22.90 -38.94 -17.37
C ASP A 33 21.90 -39.95 -17.94
N ALA A 34 22.39 -40.84 -18.81
CA ALA A 34 21.57 -41.90 -19.41
C ALA A 34 20.88 -42.80 -18.37
N ALA A 35 21.53 -43.04 -17.22
CA ALA A 35 20.96 -43.85 -16.16
C ALA A 35 19.81 -43.10 -15.46
N TYR A 36 19.97 -41.81 -15.17
CA TYR A 36 18.90 -40.97 -14.63
C TYR A 36 17.66 -40.99 -15.53
N TRP A 37 17.81 -40.82 -16.85
CA TRP A 37 16.66 -40.83 -17.77
C TRP A 37 15.98 -42.20 -17.86
N TYR A 38 16.76 -43.29 -17.73
CA TYR A 38 16.18 -44.63 -17.59
C TYR A 38 15.40 -44.76 -16.28
N GLU A 39 15.93 -44.25 -15.16
CA GLU A 39 15.23 -44.26 -13.88
C GLU A 39 13.97 -43.40 -13.91
N ASN A 40 14.00 -42.23 -14.56
CA ASN A 40 12.84 -41.37 -14.74
C ASN A 40 11.70 -42.08 -15.48
N LEU A 41 12.04 -42.89 -16.50
CA LEU A 41 11.05 -43.69 -17.21
C LEU A 41 10.51 -44.86 -16.36
N ARG A 42 11.33 -45.42 -15.47
CA ARG A 42 11.03 -46.68 -14.77
C ARG A 42 10.42 -46.51 -13.39
N ARG A 43 10.77 -45.45 -12.67
CA ARG A 43 10.33 -45.18 -11.29
C ARG A 43 9.04 -44.35 -11.28
N PRO A 44 8.27 -44.37 -10.18
CA PRO A 44 7.13 -43.48 -10.00
C PRO A 44 7.53 -42.01 -10.11
N VAL A 45 6.60 -41.17 -10.59
CA VAL A 45 6.77 -39.72 -10.64
C VAL A 45 6.29 -39.12 -9.31
N GLU A 46 7.24 -38.78 -8.44
CA GLU A 46 7.05 -38.14 -7.13
C GLU A 46 6.74 -36.64 -7.28
N PHE A 47 5.70 -36.30 -8.05
CA PHE A 47 5.34 -34.92 -8.38
C PHE A 47 4.98 -34.08 -7.15
N GLY A 48 4.11 -34.59 -6.28
CA GLY A 48 3.70 -33.89 -5.06
C GLY A 48 4.90 -33.55 -4.17
N ARG A 49 5.78 -34.53 -3.94
CA ARG A 49 6.98 -34.33 -3.13
C ARG A 49 7.93 -33.28 -3.73
N ALA A 50 8.09 -33.26 -5.05
CA ALA A 50 8.90 -32.25 -5.72
C ALA A 50 8.27 -30.84 -5.62
N VAL A 51 6.94 -30.74 -5.72
CA VAL A 51 6.21 -29.47 -5.55
C VAL A 51 6.28 -28.99 -4.10
N ASP A 52 6.11 -29.87 -3.12
CA ASP A 52 6.24 -29.55 -1.69
C ASP A 52 7.65 -29.02 -1.38
N ALA A 53 8.69 -29.65 -1.93
CA ALA A 53 10.07 -29.18 -1.78
C ALA A 53 10.26 -27.78 -2.43
N LEU A 54 9.72 -27.57 -3.62
CA LEU A 54 9.79 -26.28 -4.32
C LEU A 54 9.07 -25.17 -3.54
N ILE A 55 7.90 -25.46 -2.96
CA ILE A 55 7.16 -24.54 -2.11
C ILE A 55 7.91 -24.26 -0.80
N ALA A 56 8.48 -25.28 -0.16
CA ALA A 56 9.28 -25.14 1.05
C ALA A 56 10.52 -24.24 0.84
N ASP A 57 11.10 -24.27 -0.36
CA ASP A 57 12.21 -23.41 -0.77
C ASP A 57 11.74 -21.99 -1.18
N GLY A 58 10.46 -21.67 -1.00
CA GLY A 58 9.89 -20.33 -1.15
C GLY A 58 9.29 -20.03 -2.51
N HIS A 59 9.18 -21.01 -3.41
CA HIS A 59 8.62 -20.82 -4.74
C HIS A 59 7.10 -21.09 -4.75
N HIS A 60 6.30 -20.05 -4.93
CA HIS A 60 4.83 -20.11 -4.86
C HIS A 60 4.12 -19.51 -6.10
N ILE A 61 4.89 -18.97 -7.05
CA ILE A 61 4.39 -18.59 -8.38
C ILE A 61 4.86 -19.65 -9.37
N VAL A 62 3.92 -20.40 -9.94
CA VAL A 62 4.21 -21.53 -10.83
C VAL A 62 3.64 -21.27 -12.23
N VAL A 63 4.47 -21.46 -13.25
CA VAL A 63 4.05 -21.34 -14.66
C VAL A 63 4.06 -22.72 -15.30
N GLU A 64 2.89 -23.17 -15.77
CA GLU A 64 2.77 -24.41 -16.53
C GLU A 64 2.99 -24.14 -18.02
N CYS A 65 4.20 -24.46 -18.50
CA CYS A 65 4.58 -24.36 -19.90
C CYS A 65 4.06 -25.55 -20.72
N SER A 66 2.79 -25.51 -21.11
CA SER A 66 2.13 -26.59 -21.85
C SER A 66 1.20 -26.07 -22.94
N THR A 67 0.80 -26.96 -23.87
CA THR A 67 -0.21 -26.68 -24.90
C THR A 67 -1.64 -26.69 -24.36
N HIS A 68 -1.83 -27.24 -23.14
CA HIS A 68 -3.08 -27.22 -22.40
C HIS A 68 -2.81 -27.50 -20.91
N PRO A 69 -3.34 -26.69 -19.97
CA PRO A 69 -3.11 -26.88 -18.55
C PRO A 69 -3.66 -28.23 -18.08
N ALA A 70 -2.79 -29.06 -17.53
CA ALA A 70 -3.14 -30.35 -16.93
C ALA A 70 -2.72 -30.45 -15.46
N LEU A 71 -1.78 -29.61 -15.01
CA LEU A 71 -1.21 -29.66 -13.67
C LEU A 71 -1.74 -28.54 -12.76
N THR A 72 -2.37 -27.52 -13.35
CA THR A 72 -2.81 -26.31 -12.66
C THR A 72 -3.62 -26.58 -11.40
N VAL A 73 -4.60 -27.50 -11.44
CA VAL A 73 -5.46 -27.83 -10.29
C VAL A 73 -4.64 -28.36 -9.10
N TRP A 74 -3.72 -29.30 -9.35
CA TRP A 74 -2.92 -29.93 -8.31
C TRP A 74 -1.87 -28.98 -7.73
N LEU A 75 -1.26 -28.16 -8.58
CA LEU A 75 -0.33 -27.11 -8.17
C LEU A 75 -1.04 -26.05 -7.31
N GLN A 76 -2.25 -25.64 -7.70
CA GLN A 76 -3.05 -24.67 -6.95
C GLN A 76 -3.39 -25.21 -5.56
N GLN A 77 -3.82 -26.48 -5.48
CA GLN A 77 -4.08 -27.14 -4.20
C GLN A 77 -2.85 -27.21 -3.30
N ALA A 78 -1.67 -27.48 -3.86
CA ALA A 78 -0.43 -27.53 -3.08
C ALA A 78 -0.05 -26.15 -2.51
N VAL A 79 -0.17 -25.10 -3.33
CA VAL A 79 0.07 -23.70 -2.92
C VAL A 79 -0.93 -23.26 -1.84
N GLU A 80 -2.22 -23.58 -2.02
CA GLU A 80 -3.27 -23.28 -1.03
C GLU A 80 -3.05 -24.03 0.28
N ALA A 81 -2.69 -25.32 0.22
CA ALA A 81 -2.42 -26.14 1.40
C ALA A 81 -1.21 -25.63 2.21
N ALA A 82 -0.25 -24.99 1.56
CA ALA A 82 0.88 -24.35 2.22
C ALA A 82 0.52 -23.03 2.93
N GLY A 83 -0.73 -22.54 2.80
CA GLY A 83 -1.19 -21.32 3.47
C GLY A 83 -0.60 -20.02 2.90
N ILE A 84 -0.13 -20.05 1.66
CA ILE A 84 0.54 -18.92 1.00
C ILE A 84 -0.52 -18.07 0.28
N GLY A 85 -0.86 -16.92 0.85
CA GLY A 85 -1.96 -16.07 0.39
C GLY A 85 -1.72 -15.34 -0.94
N ASP A 86 -0.47 -15.26 -1.40
CA ASP A 86 -0.03 -14.58 -2.63
C ASP A 86 0.50 -15.54 -3.71
N GLY A 87 0.38 -16.85 -3.51
CA GLY A 87 0.75 -17.86 -4.51
C GLY A 87 -0.18 -17.86 -5.73
N ALA A 88 0.36 -18.25 -6.88
CA ALA A 88 -0.37 -18.27 -8.15
C ALA A 88 0.10 -19.38 -9.06
N VAL A 89 -0.83 -19.98 -9.82
CA VAL A 89 -0.52 -20.99 -10.83
C VAL A 89 -1.10 -20.58 -12.17
N VAL A 90 -0.24 -20.38 -13.17
CA VAL A 90 -0.63 -19.84 -14.47
C VAL A 90 -0.25 -20.81 -15.59
N GLY A 91 -1.23 -21.25 -16.38
CA GLY A 91 -1.00 -22.05 -17.59
C GLY A 91 -0.75 -21.19 -18.83
N THR A 92 0.25 -21.55 -19.66
CA THR A 92 0.66 -20.73 -20.80
C THR A 92 -0.32 -20.75 -21.98
N LEU A 93 -0.77 -21.92 -22.42
CA LEU A 93 -1.67 -22.09 -23.57
C LEU A 93 -2.84 -22.98 -23.20
N ARG A 94 -3.92 -22.94 -23.98
CA ARG A 94 -5.05 -23.87 -23.82
C ARG A 94 -5.48 -24.45 -25.16
N ARG A 95 -6.15 -25.60 -25.12
CA ARG A 95 -6.77 -26.19 -26.31
C ARG A 95 -7.63 -25.14 -27.01
N THR A 96 -7.56 -25.13 -28.34
CA THR A 96 -8.19 -24.13 -29.24
C THR A 96 -7.71 -22.68 -29.08
N GLU A 97 -6.75 -22.39 -28.21
CA GLU A 97 -6.20 -21.05 -28.01
C GLU A 97 -4.68 -21.07 -27.75
N GLY A 98 -3.95 -21.48 -28.78
CA GLY A 98 -2.48 -21.49 -28.79
C GLY A 98 -1.83 -20.20 -29.33
N GLY A 99 -2.62 -19.14 -29.52
CA GLY A 99 -2.16 -17.91 -30.16
C GLY A 99 -1.53 -16.90 -29.20
N PRO A 100 -0.89 -15.83 -29.73
CA PRO A 100 -0.25 -14.77 -28.94
C PRO A 100 -1.19 -14.12 -27.90
N GLY A 101 -2.49 -14.02 -28.21
CA GLY A 101 -3.48 -13.47 -27.28
C GLY A 101 -3.60 -14.24 -25.96
N ARG A 102 -3.59 -15.59 -26.00
CA ARG A 102 -3.64 -16.40 -24.77
C ARG A 102 -2.35 -16.28 -23.98
N PHE A 103 -1.21 -16.26 -24.68
CA PHE A 103 0.09 -16.08 -24.04
C PHE A 103 0.21 -14.71 -23.36
N LEU A 104 -0.25 -13.63 -24.00
CA LEU A 104 -0.31 -12.29 -23.40
C LEU A 104 -1.24 -12.24 -22.18
N ALA A 105 -2.36 -12.97 -22.22
CA ALA A 105 -3.24 -13.10 -21.06
C ALA A 105 -2.51 -13.78 -19.87
N ALA A 106 -1.74 -14.84 -20.13
CA ALA A 106 -0.93 -15.50 -19.11
C ALA A 106 0.15 -14.57 -18.52
N LEU A 107 0.82 -13.76 -19.35
CA LEU A 107 1.76 -12.74 -18.87
C LEU A 107 1.07 -11.67 -18.02
N THR A 108 -0.14 -11.26 -18.41
CA THR A 108 -0.93 -10.28 -17.66
C THR A 108 -1.35 -10.85 -16.30
N GLU A 109 -1.74 -12.12 -16.27
CA GLU A 109 -2.08 -12.83 -15.03
C GLU A 109 -0.89 -12.82 -14.06
N LEU A 110 0.31 -13.19 -14.53
CA LEU A 110 1.53 -13.10 -13.74
C LEU A 110 1.81 -11.66 -13.26
N HIS A 111 1.60 -10.67 -14.12
CA HIS A 111 1.81 -9.26 -13.77
C HIS A 111 0.87 -8.79 -12.64
N VAL A 112 -0.39 -9.21 -12.65
CA VAL A 112 -1.36 -8.92 -11.58
C VAL A 112 -0.96 -9.59 -10.26
N HIS A 113 -0.31 -10.76 -10.33
CA HIS A 113 0.30 -11.44 -9.18
C HIS A 113 1.67 -10.85 -8.77
N GLY A 114 2.05 -9.68 -9.29
CA GLY A 114 3.26 -8.97 -8.88
C GLY A 114 4.56 -9.44 -9.56
N VAL A 115 4.48 -10.37 -10.51
CA VAL A 115 5.65 -10.77 -11.30
C VAL A 115 6.05 -9.62 -12.24
N PRO A 116 7.31 -9.15 -12.21
CA PRO A 116 7.76 -8.14 -13.14
C PRO A 116 7.77 -8.69 -14.56
N VAL A 117 6.98 -8.08 -15.45
CA VAL A 117 6.96 -8.37 -16.88
C VAL A 117 7.61 -7.21 -17.62
N ASP A 118 8.62 -7.52 -18.43
CA ASP A 118 9.20 -6.53 -19.34
C ASP A 118 8.29 -6.32 -20.56
N TRP A 119 7.33 -5.41 -20.42
CA TRP A 119 6.45 -4.99 -21.50
C TRP A 119 7.21 -4.33 -22.67
N GLY A 120 8.42 -3.79 -22.44
CA GLY A 120 9.27 -3.25 -23.49
C GLY A 120 9.66 -4.33 -24.51
N THR A 121 10.06 -5.50 -24.02
CA THR A 121 10.33 -6.68 -24.87
C THR A 121 9.08 -7.14 -25.62
N VAL A 122 7.90 -7.09 -25.00
CA VAL A 122 6.63 -7.47 -25.64
C VAL A 122 6.28 -6.56 -26.82
N PHE A 123 6.56 -5.25 -26.71
CA PHE A 123 6.29 -4.28 -27.77
C PHE A 123 7.44 -4.11 -28.78
N ALA A 124 8.62 -4.70 -28.53
CA ALA A 124 9.77 -4.57 -29.41
C ALA A 124 9.45 -5.03 -30.84
N GLY A 125 9.79 -4.21 -31.84
CA GLY A 125 9.56 -4.52 -33.26
C GLY A 125 8.11 -4.39 -33.74
N THR A 126 7.15 -4.07 -32.88
CA THR A 126 5.73 -3.91 -33.26
C THR A 126 5.38 -2.55 -33.87
N GLY A 127 6.26 -1.54 -33.70
CA GLY A 127 5.99 -0.16 -34.09
C GLY A 127 5.09 0.62 -33.11
N ALA A 128 4.81 0.06 -31.93
CA ALA A 128 4.06 0.73 -30.87
C ALA A 128 4.71 2.07 -30.45
N ARG A 129 3.87 3.02 -30.03
CA ARG A 129 4.30 4.37 -29.58
C ARG A 129 3.61 4.72 -28.27
N THR A 130 4.33 5.41 -27.40
CA THR A 130 3.77 5.99 -26.18
C THR A 130 2.76 7.09 -26.51
N ARG A 131 1.67 7.15 -25.73
CA ARG A 131 0.62 8.16 -25.81
C ARG A 131 0.38 8.74 -24.43
N HIS A 132 -0.05 10.00 -24.38
CA HIS A 132 -0.53 10.58 -23.14
C HIS A 132 -1.83 9.88 -22.72
N LEU A 133 -1.82 9.38 -21.49
CA LEU A 133 -2.99 8.82 -20.82
C LEU A 133 -3.43 9.78 -19.71
N PRO A 134 -4.69 9.68 -19.24
CA PRO A 134 -5.11 10.38 -18.04
C PRO A 134 -4.14 10.15 -16.88
N THR A 135 -3.94 11.18 -16.06
CA THR A 135 -3.14 11.05 -14.84
C THR A 135 -3.85 10.17 -13.82
N TYR A 136 -3.15 9.82 -12.74
CA TYR A 136 -3.70 9.01 -11.66
C TYR A 136 -5.04 9.56 -11.15
N ALA A 137 -6.05 8.71 -11.07
CA ALA A 137 -7.36 9.06 -10.54
C ALA A 137 -7.32 9.09 -9.00
N PHE A 138 -6.85 10.22 -8.45
CA PHE A 138 -6.79 10.43 -7.00
C PHE A 138 -8.14 10.17 -6.34
N GLN A 139 -8.15 9.32 -5.31
CA GLN A 139 -9.32 9.08 -4.46
C GLN A 139 -9.37 10.17 -3.39
N GLN A 140 -10.05 11.27 -3.72
CA GLN A 140 -10.04 12.47 -2.91
C GLN A 140 -10.86 12.30 -1.63
N GLN A 141 -10.31 12.81 -0.53
CA GLN A 141 -11.02 13.00 0.73
C GLN A 141 -10.79 14.43 1.20
N ARG A 142 -11.78 15.00 1.87
CA ARG A 142 -11.67 16.34 2.45
C ARG A 142 -10.81 16.27 3.71
N TYR A 143 -9.63 16.89 3.65
CA TYR A 143 -8.78 17.10 4.81
C TYR A 143 -8.81 18.59 5.16
N TRP A 144 -9.36 18.92 6.34
CA TRP A 144 -9.41 20.29 6.84
C TRP A 144 -9.12 20.31 8.33
N LEU A 145 -8.35 21.28 8.81
CA LEU A 145 -8.12 21.50 10.23
C LEU A 145 -9.27 22.35 10.77
N GLU A 146 -10.11 21.76 11.62
CA GLU A 146 -11.12 22.53 12.34
C GLU A 146 -10.45 23.27 13.50
N ALA A 147 -10.68 24.58 13.58
CA ALA A 147 -10.23 25.37 14.71
C ALA A 147 -11.05 24.95 15.94
N THR A 148 -10.48 24.07 16.77
CA THR A 148 -11.03 23.83 18.11
C THR A 148 -10.89 25.14 18.89
N ALA A 149 -12.01 25.82 19.15
CA ALA A 149 -12.02 26.87 20.17
C ALA A 149 -11.39 26.28 21.44
N PRO A 150 -10.48 26.98 22.14
CA PRO A 150 -9.86 26.44 23.33
C PRO A 150 -10.96 26.17 24.37
N ASP A 151 -11.35 24.92 24.49
CA ASP A 151 -12.16 24.45 25.59
C ASP A 151 -11.31 24.66 26.85
N ARG A 152 -11.74 25.58 27.71
CA ARG A 152 -11.08 25.88 28.98
C ARG A 152 -11.26 24.73 29.99
N SER A 153 -11.74 23.58 29.55
CA SER A 153 -11.93 22.37 30.35
C SER A 153 -11.51 21.13 29.57
N ALA A 154 -10.21 20.97 29.30
CA ALA A 154 -9.66 19.69 28.91
C ALA A 154 -8.36 19.42 29.68
N THR A 155 -8.50 18.81 30.85
CA THR A 155 -7.51 17.85 31.36
C THR A 155 -7.10 16.95 30.20
N ALA A 156 -5.79 16.89 29.95
CA ALA A 156 -5.18 16.14 28.87
C ALA A 156 -5.64 14.67 28.88
N THR A 157 -6.58 14.32 28.00
CA THR A 157 -6.75 12.95 27.53
C THR A 157 -6.02 12.85 26.21
N THR A 158 -4.83 12.29 26.27
CA THR A 158 -3.99 11.94 25.13
C THR A 158 -4.71 11.02 24.15
N GLY A 159 -4.80 11.46 22.90
CA GLY A 159 -4.60 10.70 21.67
C GLY A 159 -5.31 9.35 21.50
N THR A 160 -6.31 9.33 20.62
CA THR A 160 -6.96 8.15 20.04
C THR A 160 -5.98 7.34 19.16
N GLY A 161 -5.13 6.52 19.78
CA GLY A 161 -4.75 5.21 19.24
C GLY A 161 -5.80 4.16 19.65
N PRO A 162 -5.67 2.86 19.29
CA PRO A 162 -6.46 1.83 19.95
C PRO A 162 -6.27 2.04 21.45
N ALA A 163 -7.37 2.22 22.19
CA ALA A 163 -7.34 2.47 23.63
C ALA A 163 -6.32 1.53 24.26
N ASP A 164 -5.27 2.08 24.84
CA ASP A 164 -4.36 1.30 25.65
C ASP A 164 -5.24 0.70 26.75
N PRO A 165 -5.39 -0.63 26.81
CA PRO A 165 -6.27 -1.25 27.79
C PRO A 165 -5.84 -0.72 29.15
N GLY A 166 -6.76 -0.06 29.86
CA GLY A 166 -6.47 0.48 31.18
C GLY A 166 -5.87 -0.62 32.08
N PRO A 167 -5.19 -0.28 33.18
CA PRO A 167 -4.47 -1.27 34.00
C PRO A 167 -5.33 -2.50 34.40
N ALA A 168 -6.65 -2.34 34.51
CA ALA A 168 -7.60 -3.43 34.73
C ALA A 168 -7.72 -4.43 33.55
N ASP A 169 -7.80 -3.95 32.30
CA ASP A 169 -7.85 -4.79 31.11
C ASP A 169 -6.51 -5.55 30.91
N SER A 170 -5.38 -4.92 31.25
CA SER A 170 -4.06 -5.56 31.17
C SER A 170 -3.93 -6.76 32.11
N GLY A 171 -4.45 -6.66 33.34
CA GLY A 171 -4.42 -7.72 34.34
C GLY A 171 -5.32 -8.91 33.95
N PHE A 172 -6.50 -8.62 33.42
CA PHE A 172 -7.43 -9.63 32.91
C PHE A 172 -6.78 -10.48 31.79
N TRP A 173 -6.22 -9.85 30.76
CA TRP A 173 -5.63 -10.57 29.64
C TRP A 173 -4.35 -11.33 30.02
N SER A 174 -3.56 -10.82 30.97
CA SER A 174 -2.41 -11.54 31.53
C SER A 174 -2.81 -12.83 32.28
N ALA A 175 -3.97 -12.83 32.94
CA ALA A 175 -4.50 -14.04 33.58
C ALA A 175 -5.00 -15.06 32.54
N VAL A 176 -5.69 -14.59 31.49
CA VAL A 176 -6.15 -15.44 30.38
C VAL A 176 -4.97 -16.10 29.65
N ASP A 177 -3.92 -15.36 29.30
CA ASP A 177 -2.79 -15.90 28.56
C ASP A 177 -2.00 -16.97 29.36
N ARG A 178 -1.83 -16.74 30.67
CA ARG A 178 -1.18 -17.68 31.59
C ARG A 178 -2.06 -18.87 32.01
N GLY A 179 -3.34 -18.89 31.60
CA GLY A 179 -4.29 -19.92 32.01
C GLY A 179 -4.61 -19.89 33.51
N ASP A 180 -4.44 -18.75 34.17
CA ASP A 180 -4.59 -18.59 35.61
C ASP A 180 -6.08 -18.40 35.97
N LEU A 181 -6.77 -19.53 36.20
CA LEU A 181 -8.19 -19.57 36.53
C LEU A 181 -8.52 -18.83 37.83
N ASP A 182 -7.62 -18.87 38.81
CA ASP A 182 -7.81 -18.22 40.11
C ASP A 182 -7.76 -16.70 40.01
N ALA A 183 -6.74 -16.19 39.32
CA ALA A 183 -6.62 -14.76 39.04
C ALA A 183 -7.81 -14.25 38.19
N LEU A 184 -8.28 -15.04 37.23
CA LEU A 184 -9.40 -14.69 36.37
C LEU A 184 -10.74 -14.67 37.12
N ALA A 185 -11.01 -15.68 37.95
CA ALA A 185 -12.20 -15.75 38.78
C ALA A 185 -12.24 -14.59 39.79
N THR A 186 -11.10 -14.21 40.35
CA THR A 186 -10.98 -13.06 41.26
C THR A 186 -11.27 -11.74 40.53
N THR A 187 -10.73 -11.58 39.32
CA THR A 187 -10.92 -10.36 38.51
C THR A 187 -12.39 -10.20 38.08
N LEU A 188 -13.04 -11.29 37.70
CA LEU A 188 -14.46 -11.32 37.32
C LEU A 188 -15.42 -11.40 38.52
N ARG A 189 -14.89 -11.52 39.75
CA ARG A 189 -15.65 -11.72 41.00
C ARG A 189 -16.61 -12.91 40.93
N VAL A 190 -16.14 -14.02 40.36
CA VAL A 190 -16.90 -15.27 40.25
C VAL A 190 -16.69 -16.09 41.51
N GLU A 191 -17.68 -16.09 42.39
CA GLU A 191 -17.68 -16.84 43.65
C GLU A 191 -18.44 -18.19 43.52
N ASP A 192 -19.27 -18.34 42.49
CA ASP A 192 -20.07 -19.54 42.22
C ASP A 192 -19.23 -20.66 41.59
N GLY A 193 -19.30 -21.87 42.16
CA GLY A 193 -18.55 -23.04 41.73
C GLY A 193 -18.95 -23.61 40.36
N GLU A 194 -20.21 -23.46 39.94
CA GLU A 194 -20.66 -23.89 38.61
C GLU A 194 -20.15 -22.94 37.52
N LEU A 195 -20.21 -21.62 37.78
CA LEU A 195 -19.64 -20.61 36.88
C LEU A 195 -18.13 -20.75 36.77
N ARG A 196 -17.44 -21.07 37.87
CA ARG A 196 -15.99 -21.30 37.87
C ARG A 196 -15.59 -22.53 37.06
N SER A 197 -16.39 -23.60 37.11
CA SER A 197 -16.16 -24.81 36.29
C SER A 197 -16.39 -24.55 34.81
N SER A 198 -17.38 -23.72 34.48
CA SER A 198 -17.63 -23.26 33.10
C SER A 198 -16.50 -22.36 32.58
N LEU A 199 -15.92 -21.53 33.44
CA LEU A 199 -14.76 -20.70 33.11
C LEU A 199 -13.52 -21.57 32.81
N ALA A 200 -13.31 -22.63 33.61
CA ALA A 200 -12.18 -23.55 33.42
C ALA A 200 -12.16 -24.23 32.04
N SER A 201 -13.33 -24.50 31.45
CA SER A 201 -13.42 -25.12 30.11
C SER A 201 -13.14 -24.13 28.97
N LEU A 202 -13.37 -22.84 29.18
CA LEU A 202 -13.22 -21.80 28.14
C LEU A 202 -11.85 -21.10 28.16
N VAL A 203 -11.15 -21.10 29.30
CA VAL A 203 -9.85 -20.44 29.46
C VAL A 203 -8.81 -20.88 28.43
N PRO A 204 -8.61 -22.18 28.12
CA PRO A 204 -7.64 -22.60 27.11
C PRO A 204 -7.94 -22.05 25.71
N THR A 205 -9.21 -21.99 25.33
CA THR A 205 -9.67 -21.45 24.04
C THR A 205 -9.42 -19.94 23.96
N LEU A 206 -9.72 -19.21 25.04
CA LEU A 206 -9.46 -17.77 25.12
C LEU A 206 -7.96 -17.45 25.11
N ALA A 207 -7.14 -18.26 25.76
CA ALA A 207 -5.68 -18.12 25.75
C ALA A 207 -5.09 -18.35 24.35
N ALA A 208 -5.57 -19.38 23.64
CA ALA A 208 -5.16 -19.64 22.25
C ALA A 208 -5.56 -18.49 21.31
N TRP A 209 -6.79 -17.98 21.46
CA TRP A 209 -7.27 -16.81 20.70
C TRP A 209 -6.45 -15.55 20.99
N ALA A 210 -6.13 -15.29 22.26
CA ALA A 210 -5.35 -14.12 22.66
C ALA A 210 -3.93 -14.14 22.09
N ARG A 211 -3.26 -15.31 22.08
CA ARG A 211 -1.94 -15.50 21.47
C ARG A 211 -1.93 -15.26 19.97
N GLY A 212 -2.86 -15.85 19.22
CA GLY A 212 -2.96 -15.60 17.78
C GLY A 212 -3.15 -14.12 17.44
N ARG A 213 -3.95 -13.40 18.25
CA ARG A 213 -4.13 -11.95 18.09
C ARG A 213 -2.89 -11.13 18.46
N ALA A 214 -2.01 -11.64 19.34
CA ALA A 214 -0.75 -10.99 19.66
C ALA A 214 0.28 -11.14 18.52
N ASP A 215 0.30 -12.30 17.87
CA ASP A 215 1.12 -12.54 16.68
C ASP A 215 0.67 -11.63 15.51
N ASP A 216 -0.64 -11.54 15.27
CA ASP A 216 -1.22 -10.61 14.28
C ASP A 216 -0.86 -9.15 14.57
N ARG A 217 -0.93 -8.73 15.84
CA ARG A 217 -0.55 -7.36 16.26
C ARG A 217 0.95 -7.10 16.08
N THR A 218 1.79 -8.10 16.29
CA THR A 218 3.24 -7.98 16.10
C THR A 218 3.56 -7.78 14.62
N ALA A 219 2.93 -8.57 13.75
CA ALA A 219 3.01 -8.38 12.30
C ALA A 219 2.46 -7.01 11.86
N ASP A 220 1.34 -6.57 12.45
CA ASP A 220 0.75 -5.24 12.21
C ASP A 220 1.64 -4.09 12.69
N ASN A 221 2.46 -4.29 13.72
CA ASN A 221 3.38 -3.29 14.25
C ASN A 221 4.66 -3.17 13.42
N TRP A 222 4.96 -4.15 12.56
CA TRP A 222 6.04 -4.08 11.57
C TRP A 222 5.59 -3.42 10.26
N ARG A 223 4.30 -3.13 10.11
CA ARG A 223 3.76 -2.38 8.96
C ARG A 223 3.98 -0.88 9.16
N TYR A 224 4.38 -0.22 8.08
CA TYR A 224 4.55 1.23 8.07
C TYR A 224 3.21 1.90 8.41
N ARG A 225 3.16 2.64 9.52
CA ARG A 225 1.99 3.45 9.89
C ARG A 225 2.31 4.92 9.71
N VAL A 226 1.45 5.60 8.95
CA VAL A 226 1.39 7.05 8.94
C VAL A 226 0.74 7.48 10.26
N ALA A 227 1.56 7.72 11.28
CA ALA A 227 1.10 8.25 12.55
C ALA A 227 1.18 9.78 12.52
N TRP A 228 0.03 10.43 12.69
CA TRP A 228 -0.03 11.88 12.83
C TRP A 228 0.41 12.26 14.24
N LYS A 229 1.59 12.88 14.37
CA LYS A 229 2.05 13.46 15.63
C LYS A 229 1.41 14.85 15.78
N PRO A 230 0.58 15.09 16.81
CA PRO A 230 0.02 16.41 17.06
C PRO A 230 1.15 17.41 17.28
N LEU A 231 1.24 18.43 16.45
CA LEU A 231 2.08 19.59 16.72
C LEU A 231 1.28 20.53 17.63
N PRO A 232 1.84 21.05 18.74
CA PRO A 232 1.17 22.09 19.51
C PRO A 232 0.86 23.27 18.59
N ALA A 233 -0.38 23.77 18.66
CA ALA A 233 -0.80 24.90 17.85
C ALA A 233 0.13 26.08 18.15
N PRO A 234 0.74 26.72 17.13
CA PRO A 234 1.55 27.91 17.35
C PRO A 234 0.70 29.00 18.00
N GLU A 235 1.32 29.80 18.88
CA GLU A 235 0.67 31.00 19.42
C GLU A 235 0.13 31.85 18.26
N ARG A 236 -1.07 32.44 18.44
CA ARG A 236 -1.71 33.24 17.39
C ARG A 236 -0.75 34.35 16.92
N PRO A 237 -0.28 34.32 15.66
CA PRO A 237 0.67 35.31 15.18
C PRO A 237 -0.01 36.68 15.14
N ARG A 238 0.61 37.70 15.71
CA ARG A 238 0.16 39.09 15.51
C ARG A 238 0.77 39.61 14.23
N LEU A 239 -0.08 39.92 13.26
CA LEU A 239 0.32 40.58 12.03
C LEU A 239 0.23 42.10 12.22
N THR A 240 1.09 42.84 11.54
CA THR A 240 1.13 44.30 11.59
C THR A 240 1.26 44.87 10.18
N GLY A 241 0.80 46.11 9.97
CA GLY A 241 0.95 46.84 8.72
C GLY A 241 0.00 46.40 7.61
N SER A 242 0.20 46.98 6.42
CA SER A 242 -0.62 46.71 5.25
C SER A 242 -0.21 45.42 4.54
N TRP A 243 -1.19 44.66 4.05
CA TRP A 243 -0.96 43.42 3.30
C TRP A 243 -1.64 43.49 1.94
N LEU A 244 -0.91 43.24 0.86
CA LEU A 244 -1.51 43.16 -0.47
C LEU A 244 -2.10 41.75 -0.67
N VAL A 245 -3.40 41.65 -0.95
CA VAL A 245 -4.07 40.38 -1.25
C VAL A 245 -4.42 40.38 -2.73
N VAL A 246 -3.74 39.55 -3.52
CA VAL A 246 -3.92 39.50 -4.98
C VAL A 246 -4.85 38.34 -5.33
N ALA A 247 -6.01 38.64 -5.91
CA ALA A 247 -7.00 37.65 -6.34
C ALA A 247 -7.32 37.82 -7.84
N PRO A 248 -7.77 36.77 -8.54
CA PRO A 248 -8.30 36.93 -9.90
C PRO A 248 -9.47 37.93 -9.92
N ALA A 249 -9.56 38.74 -10.97
CA ALA A 249 -10.67 39.70 -11.10
C ALA A 249 -12.02 38.99 -11.14
N GLY A 250 -12.99 39.50 -10.36
CA GLY A 250 -14.31 38.89 -10.23
C GLY A 250 -14.41 37.82 -9.12
N ASN A 251 -13.30 37.49 -8.45
CA ASN A 251 -13.29 36.58 -7.29
C ASN A 251 -13.28 37.34 -5.95
N ALA A 252 -13.61 38.63 -5.91
CA ALA A 252 -13.64 39.40 -4.67
C ALA A 252 -14.55 38.77 -3.60
N ASP A 253 -15.67 38.17 -4.02
CA ASP A 253 -16.66 37.51 -3.16
C ASP A 253 -16.39 36.00 -2.97
N ASP A 254 -15.26 35.48 -3.47
CA ASP A 254 -14.89 34.08 -3.29
C ASP A 254 -14.72 33.79 -1.78
N PRO A 255 -15.26 32.66 -1.26
CA PRO A 255 -15.12 32.30 0.14
C PRO A 255 -13.67 32.26 0.64
N ALA A 256 -12.71 31.86 -0.21
CA ALA A 256 -11.29 31.83 0.14
C ALA A 256 -10.70 33.24 0.24
N VAL A 257 -11.10 34.16 -0.65
CA VAL A 257 -10.68 35.57 -0.60
C VAL A 257 -11.25 36.25 0.64
N THR A 258 -12.54 36.05 0.91
CA THR A 258 -13.21 36.57 2.11
C THR A 258 -12.54 36.05 3.39
N PHE A 259 -12.29 34.74 3.47
CA PHE A 259 -11.59 34.11 4.59
C PHE A 259 -10.18 34.69 4.81
N ALA A 260 -9.42 34.92 3.75
CA ALA A 260 -8.09 35.50 3.84
C ALA A 260 -8.12 36.95 4.37
N LEU A 261 -9.05 37.77 3.86
CA LEU A 261 -9.22 39.16 4.31
C LEU A 261 -9.60 39.22 5.79
N ASP A 262 -10.57 38.41 6.22
CA ASP A 262 -11.04 38.38 7.60
C ASP A 262 -9.98 37.81 8.55
N SER A 263 -9.22 36.81 8.10
CA SER A 263 -8.10 36.26 8.87
C SER A 263 -7.00 37.29 9.08
N LEU A 264 -6.62 38.05 8.04
CA LEU A 264 -5.61 39.10 8.15
C LEU A 264 -6.07 40.22 9.11
N ARG A 265 -7.31 40.69 8.98
CA ARG A 265 -7.91 41.68 9.90
C ARG A 265 -7.97 41.16 11.33
N GLY A 266 -8.40 39.90 11.53
CA GLY A 266 -8.50 39.25 12.82
C GLY A 266 -7.16 39.09 13.55
N HIS A 267 -6.05 39.10 12.83
CA HIS A 267 -4.70 39.04 13.38
C HIS A 267 -3.99 40.41 13.42
N GLY A 268 -4.66 41.52 13.07
CA GLY A 268 -4.17 42.90 13.22
C GLY A 268 -3.57 43.55 11.98
N ALA A 269 -3.62 42.89 10.82
CA ALA A 269 -3.18 43.47 9.54
C ALA A 269 -4.27 44.29 8.84
N THR A 270 -3.84 45.20 7.96
CA THR A 270 -4.74 45.99 7.09
C THR A 270 -4.65 45.47 5.65
N PRO A 271 -5.53 44.55 5.22
CA PRO A 271 -5.45 44.02 3.87
C PRO A 271 -5.96 45.01 2.82
N VAL A 272 -5.28 45.07 1.68
CA VAL A 272 -5.68 45.80 0.47
C VAL A 272 -5.88 44.76 -0.63
N LEU A 273 -7.14 44.62 -1.09
CA LEU A 273 -7.48 43.71 -2.18
C LEU A 273 -6.99 44.30 -3.52
N VAL A 274 -6.38 43.43 -4.32
CA VAL A 274 -5.85 43.73 -5.64
C VAL A 274 -6.43 42.71 -6.61
N GLU A 275 -7.34 43.16 -7.46
CA GLU A 275 -7.95 42.32 -8.50
C GLU A 275 -7.05 42.28 -9.74
N ALA A 276 -6.49 41.10 -10.01
CA ALA A 276 -5.69 40.84 -11.19
C ALA A 276 -6.59 40.40 -12.35
N GLY A 277 -6.84 41.32 -13.27
CA GLY A 277 -7.56 41.04 -14.51
C GLY A 277 -6.78 40.15 -15.48
N PRO A 278 -7.38 39.74 -16.61
CA PRO A 278 -6.72 38.91 -17.63
C PRO A 278 -5.47 39.54 -18.24
N ASP A 279 -5.38 40.88 -18.23
CA ASP A 279 -4.21 41.65 -18.68
C ASP A 279 -3.03 41.64 -17.70
N ALA A 280 -3.22 41.10 -16.49
CA ALA A 280 -2.25 41.05 -15.41
C ALA A 280 -1.21 39.91 -15.58
N THR A 281 -1.20 39.29 -16.75
CA THR A 281 -0.23 38.26 -17.18
C THR A 281 1.08 38.88 -17.70
N ASP A 282 1.06 40.14 -18.14
CA ASP A 282 2.27 40.90 -18.48
C ASP A 282 2.96 41.44 -17.22
N ARG A 283 4.28 41.21 -17.12
CA ARG A 283 5.10 41.65 -15.97
C ARG A 283 5.01 43.15 -15.72
N THR A 284 4.99 43.96 -16.78
CA THR A 284 5.01 45.43 -16.65
C THR A 284 3.68 45.93 -16.12
N ARG A 285 2.58 45.38 -16.63
CA ARG A 285 1.21 45.66 -16.18
C ARG A 285 0.98 45.17 -14.76
N PHE A 286 1.40 43.95 -14.43
CA PHE A 286 1.29 43.42 -13.07
C PHE A 286 2.08 44.26 -12.06
N ALA A 287 3.29 44.69 -12.41
CA ALA A 287 4.08 45.58 -11.57
C ALA A 287 3.44 46.97 -11.40
N ALA A 288 2.70 47.47 -12.39
CA ALA A 288 1.95 48.73 -12.29
C ALA A 288 0.74 48.59 -11.36
N LEU A 289 0.00 47.48 -11.47
CA LEU A 289 -1.12 47.14 -10.59
C LEU A 289 -0.68 47.07 -9.11
N LEU A 290 0.46 46.43 -8.82
CA LEU A 290 1.00 46.37 -7.47
C LEU A 290 1.49 47.72 -6.95
N ARG A 291 2.01 48.59 -7.83
CA ARG A 291 2.42 49.96 -7.46
C ARG A 291 1.21 50.83 -7.10
N ASP A 292 0.16 50.79 -7.90
CA ASP A 292 -1.10 51.50 -7.59
C ASP A 292 -1.70 51.00 -6.27
N ALA A 293 -1.64 49.69 -6.02
CA ALA A 293 -2.06 49.13 -4.74
C ALA A 293 -1.18 49.60 -3.56
N HIS A 294 0.12 49.73 -3.76
CA HIS A 294 1.06 50.23 -2.75
C HIS A 294 0.84 51.72 -2.45
N ASP A 295 0.52 52.55 -3.44
CA ASP A 295 0.25 53.98 -3.23
C ASP A 295 -1.01 54.23 -2.37
N ARG A 296 -1.89 53.22 -2.25
CA ARG A 296 -3.06 53.23 -1.35
C ARG A 296 -2.74 52.79 0.09
N THR A 297 -1.47 52.49 0.41
CA THR A 297 -1.03 52.06 1.74
C THR A 297 -0.18 53.14 2.42
N ASP A 298 -0.29 53.27 3.75
CA ASP A 298 0.46 54.27 4.55
C ASP A 298 1.95 53.91 4.76
N GLY A 299 2.55 53.13 3.85
CA GLY A 299 3.93 52.65 3.94
C GLY A 299 4.19 51.36 3.15
N PRO A 300 5.41 50.82 3.17
CA PRO A 300 5.71 49.55 2.49
C PRO A 300 4.83 48.42 3.07
N PRO A 301 4.24 47.56 2.22
CA PRO A 301 3.42 46.46 2.70
C PRO A 301 4.27 45.49 3.50
N ALA A 302 3.74 45.04 4.63
CA ALA A 302 4.37 44.05 5.49
C ALA A 302 4.34 42.64 4.88
N GLY A 303 3.48 42.40 3.88
CA GLY A 303 3.41 41.13 3.16
C GLY A 303 2.53 41.19 1.92
N LEU A 304 2.66 40.15 1.08
CA LEU A 304 1.84 39.90 -0.09
C LEU A 304 1.31 38.47 -0.03
N LEU A 305 -0.01 38.32 -0.17
CA LEU A 305 -0.70 37.04 -0.27
C LEU A 305 -1.27 36.89 -1.69
N SER A 306 -0.83 35.85 -2.40
CA SER A 306 -1.31 35.55 -3.75
C SER A 306 -2.36 34.45 -3.70
N LEU A 307 -3.55 34.74 -4.21
CA LEU A 307 -4.68 33.82 -4.40
C LEU A 307 -4.96 33.58 -5.89
N LEU A 308 -4.00 33.87 -6.77
CA LEU A 308 -4.12 33.66 -8.22
C LEU A 308 -4.31 32.19 -8.61
N ALA A 309 -3.99 31.26 -7.72
CA ALA A 309 -4.27 29.83 -7.90
C ALA A 309 -5.77 29.49 -7.95
N LEU A 310 -6.66 30.43 -7.58
CA LEU A 310 -8.11 30.30 -7.76
C LEU A 310 -8.55 30.50 -9.22
N ALA A 311 -7.67 30.95 -10.10
CA ALA A 311 -7.97 31.04 -11.53
C ALA A 311 -8.03 29.63 -12.14
N GLU A 312 -9.24 29.14 -12.41
CA GLU A 312 -9.46 27.87 -13.11
C GLU A 312 -9.47 28.03 -14.64
N GLU A 313 -9.47 29.27 -15.14
CA GLU A 313 -9.44 29.58 -16.56
C GLU A 313 -8.05 29.24 -17.17
N PRO A 314 -8.01 28.62 -18.36
CA PRO A 314 -6.75 28.33 -19.04
C PRO A 314 -5.94 29.61 -19.28
N HIS A 315 -4.66 29.59 -18.92
CA HIS A 315 -3.76 30.69 -19.24
C HIS A 315 -3.63 30.84 -20.76
N GLY A 316 -4.13 31.96 -21.30
CA GLY A 316 -4.01 32.30 -22.71
C GLY A 316 -2.57 32.64 -23.07
N GLY A 317 -1.78 31.63 -23.46
CA GLY A 317 -0.50 31.79 -24.15
C GLY A 317 0.70 32.12 -23.26
N GLY A 318 1.28 31.10 -22.62
CA GLY A 318 2.56 31.17 -21.92
C GLY A 318 2.71 30.01 -20.93
N SER A 319 3.90 29.43 -20.77
CA SER A 319 4.07 28.34 -19.80
C SER A 319 3.87 28.85 -18.38
N ALA A 320 3.25 28.01 -17.56
CA ALA A 320 3.30 28.11 -16.11
C ALA A 320 4.74 28.14 -15.60
#